data_AF-A0A932Z4Q9-F1
#
_entry.id   AF-A0A932Z4Q9-F1
#
_cell.length_a   1.000
_cell.length_b   1.000
_cell.length_c   1.000
_cell.angle_alpha   90.00
_cell.angle_beta   90.00
_cell.angle_gamma   90.00
#
_symmetry.space_group_name_H-M   'P 1'
#
loop_
_entity.id
_entity.type
_entity.pdbx_description
1 polymer ?
#
loop_
_entity_poly.entity_id
_entity_poly.type
_entity_poly.pdbx_seq_one_letter_code
_entity_poly.pdbx_strand_id
1 'polypeptide(L)'
;MDWTALPLGEFSPGAMPFMLLFTTPTHLAAGLAVLFLSYIFLQGPDISLLGVMWTLLFSILPDAADNPRSWPGTVFSSLVRTLTLGRVELGRYFDHRGFWHSLSALALLSLLAYAVSSSLAAYLLLGMGSHIYIDSFQQKGVSLLGFGEWRMRIAKNLEIPSGRQEEAFFAAAALLVVGMGIAVQSYDGSKMIICRALGTLECTIRTLEKYRGEEKRVTLVLTSALRQPAGGEVLSGSFADPEAGGRARLIFWKDGVPFSLGHSVDDNFLADRNAHIEAGLPRKTCRFGISLRSQMLGDLKEMLAGVPEPFHLSGNVLLRDGHTVKIFHYRYNTVAGKGNQLKFTFAGLNDLDAYELAHLVAESADLELVYYVEPTVGCRWEVQPVTGARETFSLSFQVQDLESVLVKQGERLRRDQIIARLHRLDGRIGLLEAALTSKENALERLQGGFARERKMASQDEARLKKDLREAEKRVADYNALLQGDEAFFRHKLNRPSLSQLELRTVMAETKRTVTGLIEKEKARVDKLRSERDRQENTTAKARQAFKAEKEKLALEIRKAREDLQELRLKREVKSPVPGRVIALDHRHQNGLYQVKLEILAEVQEAKN
;
A
#
# COMPACT_ATOMS: atom_id res chain seq x y z
N MET A 1 22.40 35.07 -16.54
CA MET A 1 22.60 34.44 -17.85
C MET A 1 21.27 33.89 -18.29
N ASP A 2 20.70 34.53 -19.30
CA ASP A 2 19.36 34.32 -19.83
C ASP A 2 19.42 33.24 -20.92
N TRP A 3 18.65 32.15 -20.77
CA TRP A 3 18.71 30.95 -21.62
C TRP A 3 17.75 31.02 -22.83
N THR A 4 17.23 32.19 -23.14
CA THR A 4 16.13 32.36 -24.12
C THR A 4 16.56 32.73 -25.54
N ALA A 5 17.86 32.74 -25.85
CA ALA A 5 18.35 33.09 -27.18
C ALA A 5 19.30 32.01 -27.75
N LEU A 6 18.73 31.00 -28.42
CA LEU A 6 19.42 30.23 -29.45
C LEU A 6 18.58 30.28 -30.74
N PRO A 7 19.18 30.65 -31.89
CA PRO A 7 18.46 30.73 -33.15
C PRO A 7 18.21 29.31 -33.67
N LEU A 8 16.93 28.96 -33.85
CA LEU A 8 16.52 27.76 -34.58
C LEU A 8 16.87 27.96 -36.07
N GLY A 9 18.09 27.55 -36.44
CA GLY A 9 18.47 27.35 -37.84
C GLY A 9 17.69 26.18 -38.43
N GLU A 10 17.25 26.37 -39.68
CA GLU A 10 16.48 25.43 -40.49
C GLU A 10 17.11 24.02 -40.51
N PHE A 11 16.44 23.06 -39.85
CA PHE A 11 16.73 21.64 -40.03
C PHE A 11 16.04 21.13 -41.29
N SER A 12 16.82 20.82 -42.33
CA SER A 12 16.35 20.09 -43.50
C SER A 12 15.84 18.69 -43.09
N PRO A 13 14.61 18.29 -43.46
CA PRO A 13 14.00 17.02 -43.05
C PRO A 13 14.51 15.81 -43.89
N GLY A 14 15.77 15.83 -44.30
CA GLY A 14 16.30 14.93 -45.32
C GLY A 14 17.66 14.32 -44.98
N ALA A 15 17.92 13.94 -43.73
CA ALA A 15 19.01 13.01 -43.36
C ALA A 15 18.98 12.69 -41.84
N MET A 16 18.01 11.91 -41.39
CA MET A 16 18.19 11.10 -40.17
C MET A 16 18.54 9.66 -40.60
N PRO A 17 19.48 8.98 -39.93
CA PRO A 17 20.09 7.76 -40.43
C PRO A 17 19.11 6.60 -40.23
N PHE A 18 18.50 6.13 -41.31
CA PHE A 18 17.64 4.94 -41.35
C PHE A 18 18.36 3.64 -40.95
N MET A 19 19.67 3.67 -40.64
CA MET A 19 20.43 2.51 -40.13
C MET A 19 20.36 2.31 -38.62
N LEU A 20 19.94 3.29 -37.82
CA LEU A 20 19.85 3.14 -36.34
C LEU A 20 18.61 2.35 -35.87
N LEU A 21 17.69 2.03 -36.78
CA LEU A 21 16.38 1.41 -36.48
C LEU A 21 16.35 -0.12 -36.64
N PHE A 22 17.39 -0.75 -37.20
CA PHE A 22 17.35 -2.19 -37.53
C PHE A 22 18.17 -3.09 -36.59
N THR A 23 18.97 -2.55 -35.67
CA THR A 23 19.76 -3.34 -34.69
C THR A 23 19.48 -2.99 -33.23
N THR A 24 18.82 -1.87 -32.97
CA THR A 24 18.46 -1.42 -31.62
C THR A 24 17.37 -2.26 -30.93
N PRO A 25 16.38 -2.87 -31.63
CA PRO A 25 15.33 -3.65 -30.96
C PRO A 25 15.86 -4.92 -30.28
N THR A 26 16.84 -5.60 -30.87
CA THR A 26 17.39 -6.87 -30.36
C THR A 26 18.19 -6.67 -29.07
N HIS A 27 19.04 -5.64 -29.00
CA HIS A 27 19.81 -5.32 -27.80
C HIS A 27 18.92 -4.85 -26.65
N LEU A 28 17.89 -4.05 -26.94
CA LEU A 28 16.90 -3.65 -25.94
C LEU A 28 16.12 -4.85 -25.39
N ALA A 29 15.65 -5.76 -26.27
CA ALA A 29 14.94 -6.97 -25.87
C ALA A 29 15.83 -7.89 -25.01
N ALA A 30 17.12 -8.00 -25.34
CA ALA A 30 18.07 -8.79 -24.57
C ALA A 30 18.35 -8.21 -23.20
N GLY A 31 18.52 -6.89 -23.10
CA GLY A 31 18.68 -6.20 -21.82
C GLY A 31 17.50 -6.44 -20.89
N LEU A 32 16.27 -6.35 -21.42
CA LEU A 32 15.08 -6.71 -20.67
C LEU A 32 15.08 -8.20 -20.27
N ALA A 33 15.29 -9.11 -21.22
CA ALA A 33 15.29 -10.54 -20.92
C ALA A 33 16.30 -10.90 -19.82
N VAL A 34 17.51 -10.36 -19.88
CA VAL A 34 18.57 -10.59 -18.88
C VAL A 34 18.21 -9.95 -17.53
N LEU A 35 17.61 -8.76 -17.50
CA LEU A 35 17.10 -8.16 -16.26
C LEU A 35 16.06 -9.06 -15.60
N PHE A 36 15.05 -9.51 -16.34
CA PHE A 36 14.01 -10.38 -15.82
C PHE A 36 14.57 -11.74 -15.38
N LEU A 37 15.45 -12.37 -16.15
CA LEU A 37 16.12 -13.62 -15.75
C LEU A 37 16.96 -13.44 -14.49
N SER A 38 17.72 -12.35 -14.39
CA SER A 38 18.53 -12.06 -13.20
C SER A 38 17.66 -11.85 -11.96
N TYR A 39 16.52 -11.19 -12.11
CA TYR A 39 15.55 -11.03 -11.03
C TYR A 39 14.95 -12.37 -10.60
N ILE A 40 14.54 -13.23 -11.54
CA ILE A 40 13.92 -14.54 -11.27
C ILE A 40 14.90 -15.51 -10.58
N PHE A 41 16.13 -15.61 -11.09
CA PHE A 41 17.07 -16.65 -10.70
C PHE A 41 18.09 -16.19 -9.66
N LEU A 42 18.55 -14.94 -9.72
CA LEU A 42 19.62 -14.43 -8.86
C LEU A 42 19.11 -13.52 -7.75
N GLN A 43 17.81 -13.20 -7.73
CA GLN A 43 17.27 -12.10 -6.91
C GLN A 43 18.06 -10.82 -7.15
N GLY A 44 18.34 -10.56 -8.43
CA GLY A 44 19.12 -9.42 -8.90
C GLY A 44 18.44 -8.07 -8.62
N PRO A 45 18.89 -6.99 -9.29
CA PRO A 45 18.38 -5.65 -9.04
C PRO A 45 16.86 -5.55 -9.27
N ASP A 46 16.21 -4.60 -8.59
CA ASP A 46 14.76 -4.45 -8.58
C ASP A 46 14.19 -4.14 -9.98
N ILE A 47 13.03 -4.73 -10.32
CA ILE A 47 12.33 -4.38 -11.57
C ILE A 47 11.46 -3.14 -11.36
N SER A 48 12.05 -2.05 -10.86
CA SER A 48 11.37 -0.76 -10.83
C SER A 48 11.36 -0.14 -12.24
N LEU A 49 10.44 0.80 -12.49
CA LEU A 49 10.40 1.55 -13.75
C LEU A 49 11.76 2.20 -14.06
N LEU A 50 12.42 2.73 -13.02
CA LEU A 50 13.76 3.32 -13.16
C LEU A 50 14.82 2.25 -13.51
N GLY A 51 14.79 1.09 -12.87
CA GLY A 51 15.70 -0.03 -13.19
C GLY A 51 15.56 -0.52 -14.63
N VAL A 52 14.31 -0.63 -15.11
CA VAL A 52 14.01 -0.95 -16.51
C VAL A 52 14.56 0.13 -17.44
N MET A 53 14.32 1.41 -17.16
CA MET A 53 14.83 2.53 -17.96
C MET A 53 16.36 2.56 -18.01
N TRP A 54 17.05 2.35 -16.88
CA TRP A 54 18.50 2.28 -16.83
C TRP A 54 19.05 1.10 -17.63
N THR A 55 18.45 -0.07 -17.49
CA THR A 55 18.87 -1.26 -18.24
C THR A 55 18.72 -1.04 -19.75
N LEU A 56 17.58 -0.48 -20.18
CA LEU A 56 17.36 -0.14 -21.59
C LEU A 56 18.39 0.88 -22.10
N LEU A 57 18.62 1.94 -21.33
CA LEU A 57 19.61 2.97 -21.67
C LEU A 57 21.02 2.37 -21.81
N PHE A 58 21.44 1.51 -20.89
CA PHE A 58 22.76 0.87 -20.95
C PHE A 58 22.84 -0.20 -22.05
N SER A 59 21.73 -0.78 -22.45
CA SER A 59 21.66 -1.73 -23.59
C SER A 59 21.83 -1.03 -24.94
N ILE A 60 21.52 0.27 -25.06
CA ILE A 60 21.78 1.06 -26.28
C ILE A 60 23.05 1.90 -26.17
N LEU A 61 23.65 1.99 -24.99
CA LEU A 61 24.81 2.85 -24.75
C LEU A 61 25.96 2.56 -25.72
N PRO A 62 26.36 1.30 -26.02
CA PRO A 62 27.42 1.04 -26.98
C PRO A 62 27.13 1.59 -28.38
N ASP A 63 25.94 1.33 -28.92
CA ASP A 63 25.51 1.84 -30.25
C ASP A 63 25.40 3.37 -30.29
N ALA A 64 24.84 3.97 -29.23
CA ALA A 64 24.74 5.42 -29.13
C ALA A 64 26.14 6.03 -29.04
N ALA A 65 27.04 5.39 -28.30
CA ALA A 65 28.39 5.85 -28.14
C ALA A 65 29.23 5.64 -29.39
N ASP A 66 28.95 4.65 -30.25
CA ASP A 66 29.63 4.42 -31.53
C ASP A 66 29.52 5.59 -32.52
N ASN A 67 28.43 6.37 -32.43
CA ASN A 67 28.25 7.54 -33.28
C ASN A 67 29.12 8.71 -32.78
N PRO A 68 30.15 9.15 -33.52
CA PRO A 68 31.04 10.22 -33.06
C PRO A 68 30.35 11.58 -32.93
N ARG A 69 29.12 11.73 -33.46
CA ARG A 69 28.28 12.94 -33.31
C ARG A 69 27.36 12.88 -32.09
N SER A 70 27.23 11.73 -31.43
CA SER A 70 26.44 11.63 -30.20
C SER A 70 27.20 12.28 -29.04
N TRP A 71 26.49 12.67 -27.98
CA TRP A 71 27.13 13.22 -26.78
C TRP A 71 28.16 12.24 -26.17
N PRO A 72 27.86 10.94 -25.95
CA PRO A 72 28.85 9.99 -25.44
C PRO A 72 30.06 9.81 -26.37
N GLY A 73 29.83 9.74 -27.69
CA GLY A 73 30.90 9.60 -28.67
C GLY A 73 31.78 10.84 -28.79
N THR A 74 31.20 12.04 -28.68
CA THR A 74 31.94 13.32 -28.69
C THR A 74 32.80 13.47 -27.46
N VAL A 75 32.26 13.13 -26.27
CA VAL A 75 32.99 13.19 -25.00
C VAL A 75 34.15 12.19 -25.01
N PHE A 76 33.91 10.96 -25.44
CA PHE A 76 34.96 9.93 -25.50
C PHE A 76 36.03 10.25 -26.54
N SER A 77 35.65 10.64 -27.76
CA SER A 77 36.62 11.04 -28.79
C SER A 77 37.46 12.25 -28.35
N SER A 78 36.87 13.20 -27.62
CA SER A 78 37.61 14.33 -27.05
C SER A 78 38.59 13.89 -25.96
N LEU A 79 38.18 12.97 -25.08
CA LEU A 79 39.01 12.39 -24.01
C LEU A 79 40.18 11.57 -24.57
N VAL A 80 39.92 10.65 -25.51
CA VAL A 80 40.97 9.83 -26.16
C VAL A 80 41.94 10.69 -26.95
N ARG A 81 41.47 11.79 -27.56
CA ARG A 81 42.32 12.74 -28.29
C ARG A 81 43.18 13.60 -27.36
N THR A 82 42.74 13.85 -26.13
CA THR A 82 43.50 14.61 -25.12
C THR A 82 44.44 13.73 -24.30
N LEU A 83 44.15 12.43 -24.15
CA LEU A 83 45.02 11.45 -23.51
C LEU A 83 46.23 11.13 -24.40
N THR A 84 47.25 12.00 -24.31
CA THR A 84 48.60 11.76 -24.82
C THR A 84 49.48 11.32 -23.66
N LEU A 85 49.71 10.01 -23.53
CA LEU A 85 50.71 9.46 -22.60
C LEU A 85 52.08 9.54 -23.26
N GLY A 86 52.70 10.74 -23.21
CA GLY A 86 54.02 11.00 -23.80
C GLY A 86 53.98 11.10 -25.33
N ARG A 87 54.87 10.38 -26.04
CA ARG A 87 54.96 10.38 -27.52
C ARG A 87 54.00 9.40 -28.22
N VAL A 88 53.16 8.69 -27.47
CA VAL A 88 52.25 7.68 -28.02
C VAL A 88 50.86 8.31 -28.19
N GLU A 89 50.46 8.51 -29.44
CA GLU A 89 49.08 8.87 -29.80
C GLU A 89 48.17 7.66 -29.56
N LEU A 90 47.57 7.57 -28.36
CA LEU A 90 46.64 6.50 -28.00
C LEU A 90 45.44 6.41 -28.96
N GLY A 91 45.04 7.54 -29.57
CA GLY A 91 43.98 7.58 -30.59
C GLY A 91 44.23 6.73 -31.83
N ARG A 92 45.46 6.26 -32.11
CA ARG A 92 45.73 5.30 -33.19
C ARG A 92 45.43 3.85 -32.81
N TYR A 93 45.38 3.54 -31.52
CA TYR A 93 45.20 2.18 -31.00
C TYR A 93 43.80 1.92 -30.46
N PHE A 94 43.08 2.99 -30.09
CA PHE A 94 41.70 2.93 -29.62
C PHE A 94 40.75 3.22 -30.78
N ASP A 95 40.28 2.14 -31.43
CA ASP A 95 39.07 2.23 -32.24
C ASP A 95 37.90 2.55 -31.31
N HIS A 96 37.24 3.67 -31.57
CA HIS A 96 36.11 4.16 -30.79
C HIS A 96 35.03 3.07 -30.62
N ARG A 97 34.74 2.34 -31.69
CA ARG A 97 33.82 1.20 -31.65
C ARG A 97 34.38 0.04 -30.84
N GLY A 98 35.67 -0.23 -30.99
CA GLY A 98 36.38 -1.27 -30.26
C GLY A 98 36.29 -1.09 -28.75
N PHE A 99 36.39 0.14 -28.25
CA PHE A 99 36.28 0.42 -26.81
C PHE A 99 34.86 0.18 -26.28
N TRP A 100 33.83 0.81 -26.86
CA TRP A 100 32.46 0.69 -26.34
C TRP A 100 31.88 -0.73 -26.43
N HIS A 101 32.40 -1.55 -27.35
CA HIS A 101 32.08 -2.96 -27.49
C HIS A 101 33.19 -3.84 -26.90
N SER A 102 33.61 -3.55 -25.66
CA SER A 102 34.63 -4.34 -24.97
C SER A 102 34.33 -4.67 -23.51
N LEU A 103 34.91 -5.78 -23.04
CA LEU A 103 34.82 -6.19 -21.64
C LEU A 103 35.58 -5.23 -20.71
N SER A 104 36.66 -4.60 -21.18
CA SER A 104 37.38 -3.59 -20.40
C SER A 104 36.54 -2.32 -20.19
N ALA A 105 35.82 -1.85 -21.20
CA ALA A 105 34.89 -0.74 -21.05
C ALA A 105 33.71 -1.10 -20.15
N LEU A 106 33.14 -2.29 -20.30
CA LEU A 106 32.11 -2.79 -19.38
C LEU A 106 32.61 -2.76 -17.93
N ALA A 107 33.77 -3.34 -17.65
CA ALA A 107 34.34 -3.38 -16.31
C ALA A 107 34.62 -1.97 -15.75
N LEU A 108 35.21 -1.08 -16.54
CA LEU A 108 35.52 0.29 -16.13
C LEU A 108 34.25 1.09 -15.84
N LEU A 109 33.27 1.05 -16.73
CA LEU A 109 32.01 1.77 -16.57
C LEU A 109 31.18 1.20 -15.43
N SER A 110 31.19 -0.12 -15.21
CA SER A 110 30.58 -0.75 -14.04
C SER A 110 31.24 -0.31 -12.74
N LEU A 111 32.56 -0.17 -12.70
CA LEU A 111 33.29 0.33 -11.53
C LEU A 111 32.93 1.80 -11.24
N LEU A 112 32.87 2.64 -12.27
CA LEU A 112 32.45 4.04 -12.16
C LEU A 112 30.98 4.15 -11.71
N ALA A 113 30.09 3.33 -12.29
CA ALA A 113 28.70 3.26 -11.88
C ALA A 113 28.58 2.79 -10.43
N TYR A 114 29.38 1.81 -10.01
CA TYR A 114 29.40 1.29 -8.63
C TYR A 114 29.82 2.37 -7.62
N ALA A 115 30.77 3.23 -7.99
CA ALA A 115 31.18 4.37 -7.17
C ALA A 115 30.05 5.39 -6.97
N VAL A 116 29.08 5.46 -7.89
CA VAL A 116 27.87 6.29 -7.75
C VAL A 116 26.78 5.53 -6.99
N SER A 117 26.50 4.29 -7.39
CA SER A 117 25.49 3.41 -6.79
C SER A 117 25.72 1.96 -7.21
N SER A 118 25.68 1.05 -6.24
CA SER A 118 25.76 -0.40 -6.51
C SER A 118 24.63 -0.91 -7.41
N SER A 119 23.43 -0.31 -7.30
CA SER A 119 22.29 -0.67 -8.15
C SER A 119 22.51 -0.25 -9.61
N LEU A 120 23.10 0.93 -9.82
CA LEU A 120 23.40 1.43 -11.17
C LEU A 120 24.43 0.54 -11.89
N ALA A 121 25.43 0.06 -11.16
CA ALA A 121 26.40 -0.91 -11.69
C ALA A 121 25.74 -2.21 -12.14
N ALA A 122 24.77 -2.71 -11.38
CA ALA A 122 24.02 -3.91 -11.74
C ALA A 122 23.21 -3.71 -13.03
N TYR A 123 22.48 -2.59 -13.17
CA TYR A 123 21.75 -2.29 -14.40
C TYR A 123 22.67 -2.10 -15.62
N LEU A 124 23.84 -1.49 -15.41
CA LEU A 124 24.85 -1.34 -16.47
C LEU A 124 25.39 -2.70 -16.90
N LEU A 125 25.76 -3.56 -15.94
CA LEU A 125 26.24 -4.91 -16.23
C LEU A 125 25.21 -5.73 -17.00
N LEU A 126 23.93 -5.67 -16.61
CA LEU A 126 22.87 -6.42 -17.27
C LEU A 126 22.58 -5.85 -18.67
N GLY A 127 22.44 -4.53 -18.79
CA GLY A 127 22.13 -3.88 -20.07
C GLY A 127 23.29 -3.96 -21.06
N MET A 128 24.42 -3.35 -20.74
CA MET A 128 25.60 -3.32 -21.61
C MET A 128 26.23 -4.71 -21.76
N GLY A 129 26.22 -5.54 -20.71
CA GLY A 129 26.70 -6.91 -20.80
C GLY A 129 25.85 -7.78 -21.73
N SER A 130 24.52 -7.63 -21.73
CA SER A 130 23.66 -8.33 -22.69
C SER A 130 23.92 -7.88 -24.13
N HIS A 131 24.18 -6.59 -24.34
CA HIS A 131 24.55 -6.03 -25.64
C HIS A 131 25.84 -6.68 -26.14
N ILE A 132 26.90 -6.64 -25.33
CA ILE A 132 28.20 -7.25 -25.64
C ILE A 132 28.05 -8.77 -25.88
N TYR A 133 27.23 -9.44 -25.09
CA TYR A 133 27.00 -10.87 -25.25
C TYR A 133 26.39 -11.19 -26.63
N ILE A 134 25.41 -10.42 -27.10
CA ILE A 134 24.84 -10.58 -28.45
C ILE A 134 25.88 -10.32 -29.53
N ASP A 135 26.63 -9.24 -29.40
CA ASP A 135 27.66 -8.87 -30.37
C ASP A 135 28.78 -9.91 -30.49
N SER A 136 28.99 -10.73 -29.45
CA SER A 136 29.95 -11.84 -29.49
C SER A 136 29.55 -12.99 -30.44
N PHE A 137 28.30 -13.02 -30.91
CA PHE A 137 27.83 -13.93 -31.95
C PHE A 137 27.99 -13.36 -33.37
N GLN A 138 28.29 -12.07 -33.53
CA GLN A 138 28.50 -11.47 -34.85
C GLN A 138 29.87 -11.82 -35.45
N GLN A 139 29.97 -11.79 -36.78
CA GLN A 139 31.21 -12.08 -37.51
C GLN A 139 32.40 -11.21 -37.07
N LYS A 140 32.14 -9.96 -36.66
CA LYS A 140 33.20 -9.06 -36.16
C LYS A 140 33.70 -9.47 -34.78
N GLY A 141 32.85 -10.05 -33.93
CA GLY A 141 33.13 -10.34 -32.51
C GLY A 141 33.35 -9.08 -31.67
N VAL A 142 33.54 -9.28 -30.37
CA VAL A 142 33.70 -8.22 -29.37
C VAL A 142 35.18 -8.10 -28.99
N SER A 143 35.70 -6.88 -28.84
CA SER A 143 37.07 -6.68 -28.37
C SER A 143 37.20 -7.03 -26.89
N LEU A 144 38.23 -7.79 -26.50
CA LEU A 144 38.44 -8.09 -25.08
C LEU A 144 38.93 -6.87 -24.29
N LEU A 145 39.87 -6.12 -24.88
CA LEU A 145 40.58 -5.04 -24.20
C LEU A 145 40.20 -3.64 -24.68
N GLY A 146 39.39 -3.54 -25.75
CA GLY A 146 39.03 -2.27 -26.37
C GLY A 146 40.05 -1.74 -27.38
N PHE A 147 41.18 -2.44 -27.52
CA PHE A 147 42.26 -2.16 -28.47
C PHE A 147 42.91 -3.48 -28.93
N GLY A 148 43.54 -3.46 -30.11
CA GLY A 148 44.22 -4.63 -30.70
C GLY A 148 43.29 -5.67 -31.34
N GLU A 149 43.86 -6.82 -31.75
CA GLU A 149 43.17 -7.86 -32.53
C GLU A 149 42.45 -8.93 -31.68
N TRP A 150 42.50 -8.80 -30.35
CA TRP A 150 42.00 -9.82 -29.43
C TRP A 150 40.48 -9.74 -29.33
N ARG A 151 39.79 -10.64 -30.03
CA ARG A 151 38.32 -10.65 -30.12
C ARG A 151 37.72 -11.93 -29.57
N MET A 152 36.71 -11.78 -28.73
CA MET A 152 35.87 -12.87 -28.24
C MET A 152 34.78 -13.19 -29.26
N ARG A 153 34.61 -14.49 -29.55
CA ARG A 153 33.53 -15.02 -30.41
C ARG A 153 33.01 -16.32 -29.81
N ILE A 154 31.70 -16.41 -29.58
CA ILE A 154 31.09 -17.58 -28.90
C ILE A 154 30.74 -18.69 -29.89
N ALA A 155 30.42 -18.37 -31.15
CA ALA A 155 30.21 -19.38 -32.19
C ALA A 155 30.63 -18.84 -33.57
N LYS A 156 31.49 -19.57 -34.29
CA LYS A 156 31.95 -19.16 -35.64
C LYS A 156 30.88 -19.34 -36.74
N ASN A 157 29.87 -20.17 -36.51
CA ASN A 157 28.91 -20.64 -37.52
C ASN A 157 27.44 -20.32 -37.19
N LEU A 158 27.18 -19.60 -36.10
CA LEU A 158 25.83 -19.18 -35.75
C LEU A 158 25.65 -17.75 -36.28
N GLU A 159 25.41 -17.62 -37.58
CA GLU A 159 24.96 -16.34 -38.12
C GLU A 159 23.55 -16.12 -37.60
N ILE A 160 23.33 -15.05 -36.85
CA ILE A 160 21.98 -14.55 -36.58
C ILE A 160 21.66 -13.62 -37.76
N PRO A 161 20.94 -14.09 -38.81
CA PRO A 161 20.54 -13.22 -39.90
C PRO A 161 19.68 -12.08 -39.35
N SER A 162 20.02 -10.84 -39.72
CA SER A 162 19.23 -9.66 -39.36
C SER A 162 18.00 -9.57 -40.27
N GLY A 163 16.79 -9.58 -39.71
CA GLY A 163 15.54 -9.57 -40.45
C GLY A 163 14.28 -9.42 -39.58
N ARG A 164 13.16 -9.02 -40.21
CA ARG A 164 11.88 -8.74 -39.54
C ARG A 164 11.28 -9.93 -38.77
N GLN A 165 11.57 -11.17 -39.18
CA GLN A 165 10.97 -12.37 -38.58
C GLN A 165 11.77 -12.85 -37.37
N GLU A 166 13.09 -12.71 -37.41
CA GLU A 166 14.02 -13.08 -36.36
C GLU A 166 13.95 -12.08 -35.19
N GLU A 167 13.82 -10.78 -35.48
CA GLU A 167 13.53 -9.74 -34.49
C GLU A 167 12.20 -10.02 -33.76
N ALA A 168 11.18 -10.46 -34.49
CA ALA A 168 9.90 -10.86 -33.91
C ALA A 168 10.01 -12.11 -33.04
N PHE A 169 10.85 -13.08 -33.43
CA PHE A 169 11.15 -14.27 -32.62
C PHE A 169 11.87 -13.91 -31.32
N PHE A 170 12.89 -13.05 -31.37
CA PHE A 170 13.59 -12.58 -30.16
C PHE A 170 12.70 -11.73 -29.26
N ALA A 171 11.87 -10.87 -29.84
CA ALA A 171 10.86 -10.11 -29.09
C ALA A 171 9.84 -11.05 -28.44
N ALA A 172 9.37 -12.08 -29.15
CA ALA A 172 8.45 -13.09 -28.61
C ALA A 172 9.10 -13.95 -27.53
N ALA A 173 10.37 -14.35 -27.69
CA ALA A 173 11.13 -15.07 -26.68
C ALA A 173 11.38 -14.21 -25.44
N ALA A 174 11.70 -12.93 -25.60
CA ALA A 174 11.82 -11.97 -24.51
C ALA A 174 10.47 -11.77 -23.80
N LEU A 175 9.37 -11.61 -24.54
CA LEU A 175 8.02 -11.54 -23.99
C LEU A 175 7.62 -12.83 -23.25
N LEU A 176 8.02 -14.00 -23.75
CA LEU A 176 7.82 -15.29 -23.09
C LEU A 176 8.60 -15.35 -21.78
N VAL A 177 9.88 -14.94 -21.78
CA VAL A 177 10.71 -14.88 -20.56
C VAL A 177 10.14 -13.90 -19.54
N VAL A 178 9.69 -12.72 -20.00
CA VAL A 178 9.00 -11.72 -19.16
C VAL A 178 7.69 -12.29 -18.62
N GLY A 179 6.87 -12.90 -19.48
CA GLY A 179 5.59 -13.53 -19.10
C GLY A 179 5.77 -14.67 -18.11
N MET A 180 6.80 -15.51 -18.30
CA MET A 180 7.16 -16.58 -17.38
C MET A 180 7.69 -16.01 -16.06
N GLY A 181 8.45 -14.91 -16.10
CA GLY A 181 8.88 -14.17 -14.92
C GLY A 181 7.73 -13.61 -14.11
N ILE A 182 6.78 -12.95 -14.77
CA ILE A 182 5.55 -12.44 -14.16
C ILE A 182 4.73 -13.60 -13.59
N ALA A 183 4.55 -14.69 -14.34
CA ALA A 183 3.82 -15.86 -13.85
C ALA A 183 4.49 -16.45 -12.60
N VAL A 184 5.80 -16.69 -12.63
CA VAL A 184 6.56 -17.18 -11.47
C VAL A 184 6.45 -16.23 -10.28
N GLN A 185 6.54 -14.91 -10.50
CA GLN A 185 6.36 -13.90 -9.45
C GLN A 185 4.93 -13.90 -8.88
N SER A 186 3.93 -14.08 -9.73
CA SER A 186 2.51 -14.15 -9.35
C SER A 186 2.20 -15.37 -8.46
N TYR A 187 3.07 -16.38 -8.45
CA TYR A 187 2.98 -17.58 -7.61
C TYR A 187 3.98 -17.56 -6.42
N ASP A 188 4.36 -16.39 -5.90
CA ASP A 188 5.36 -16.19 -4.82
C ASP A 188 6.80 -16.60 -5.16
N GLY A 189 7.11 -16.69 -6.46
CA GLY A 189 8.47 -16.81 -6.98
C GLY A 189 9.06 -18.22 -7.00
N SER A 190 10.29 -18.30 -7.51
CA SER A 190 11.16 -19.49 -7.51
C SER A 190 11.47 -20.00 -6.09
N LYS A 191 11.35 -19.13 -5.08
CA LYS A 191 11.57 -19.42 -3.66
C LYS A 191 10.67 -20.55 -3.15
N MET A 192 9.37 -20.52 -3.46
CA MET A 192 8.42 -21.56 -3.04
C MET A 192 8.72 -22.91 -3.71
N ILE A 193 9.11 -22.89 -4.98
CA ILE A 193 9.45 -24.09 -5.74
C ILE A 193 10.73 -24.73 -5.18
N ILE A 194 11.77 -23.92 -4.96
CA ILE A 194 13.03 -24.36 -4.33
C ILE A 194 12.76 -24.85 -2.90
N CYS A 195 11.93 -24.15 -2.14
CA CYS A 195 11.60 -24.55 -0.77
C CYS A 195 10.82 -25.87 -0.69
N ARG A 196 9.89 -26.10 -1.62
CA ARG A 196 9.20 -27.40 -1.75
C ARG A 196 10.16 -28.51 -2.17
N ALA A 197 11.10 -28.23 -3.07
CA ALA A 197 12.08 -29.21 -3.53
C ALA A 197 13.12 -29.56 -2.45
N LEU A 198 13.53 -28.59 -1.62
CA LEU A 198 14.52 -28.78 -0.56
C LEU A 198 13.94 -29.41 0.71
N GLY A 199 12.65 -29.20 1.00
CA GLY A 199 11.96 -29.84 2.13
C GLY A 199 12.60 -29.59 3.50
N THR A 200 13.29 -28.45 3.67
CA THR A 200 13.96 -28.07 4.92
C THR A 200 13.00 -27.37 5.88
N LEU A 201 13.21 -27.52 7.19
CA LEU A 201 12.39 -26.89 8.23
C LEU A 201 12.26 -25.36 8.05
N GLU A 202 13.33 -24.68 7.63
CA GLU A 202 13.29 -23.24 7.35
C GLU A 202 12.32 -22.92 6.21
N CYS A 203 12.34 -23.71 5.15
CA CYS A 203 11.43 -23.58 4.03
C CYS A 203 9.98 -23.93 4.42
N THR A 204 9.80 -24.93 5.28
CA THR A 204 8.52 -25.27 5.90
C THR A 204 7.95 -24.08 6.69
N ILE A 205 8.74 -23.46 7.57
CA ILE A 205 8.34 -22.29 8.37
C ILE A 205 7.97 -21.12 7.46
N ARG A 206 8.79 -20.79 6.45
CA ARG A 206 8.48 -19.74 5.46
C ARG A 206 7.21 -20.01 4.67
N THR A 207 6.93 -21.27 4.32
CA THR A 207 5.67 -21.64 3.65
C THR A 207 4.47 -21.39 4.57
N LEU A 208 4.63 -21.57 5.88
CA LEU A 208 3.58 -21.34 6.87
C LEU A 208 3.24 -19.85 7.02
N GLU A 209 4.21 -18.95 6.89
CA GLU A 209 3.97 -17.50 6.91
C GLU A 209 2.99 -17.04 5.82
N LYS A 210 2.92 -17.74 4.69
CA LYS A 210 1.93 -17.47 3.62
C LYS A 210 0.50 -17.76 4.07
N TYR A 211 0.31 -18.77 4.90
CA TYR A 211 -0.99 -19.12 5.45
C TYR A 211 -1.32 -18.32 6.72
N ARG A 212 -0.43 -17.42 7.15
CA ARG A 212 -0.65 -16.57 8.32
C ARG A 212 -1.82 -15.62 8.07
N GLY A 213 -2.83 -15.69 8.93
CA GLY A 213 -4.08 -14.95 8.77
C GLY A 213 -5.09 -15.58 7.81
N GLU A 214 -4.75 -16.69 7.14
CA GLU A 214 -5.77 -17.52 6.49
C GLU A 214 -6.44 -18.40 7.55
N GLU A 215 -7.78 -18.38 7.60
CA GLU A 215 -8.61 -19.28 8.42
C GLU A 215 -8.57 -20.72 7.87
N LYS A 216 -7.38 -21.33 7.85
CA LYS A 216 -7.15 -22.69 7.34
C LYS A 216 -6.35 -23.51 8.33
N ARG A 217 -6.78 -24.76 8.54
CA ARG A 217 -5.93 -25.74 9.20
C ARG A 217 -4.76 -26.02 8.27
N VAL A 218 -3.56 -25.95 8.80
CA VAL A 218 -2.34 -26.29 8.08
C VAL A 218 -1.87 -27.65 8.60
N THR A 219 -1.68 -28.61 7.69
CA THR A 219 -1.18 -29.95 8.05
C THR A 219 0.31 -29.98 7.76
N LEU A 220 1.13 -30.21 8.77
CA LEU A 220 2.53 -30.52 8.56
C LEU A 220 2.67 -32.03 8.34
N VAL A 221 3.28 -32.40 7.22
CA VAL A 221 3.69 -33.77 6.94
C VAL A 221 5.19 -33.84 7.18
N LEU A 222 5.58 -34.59 8.21
CA LEU A 222 6.98 -34.87 8.54
C LEU A 222 7.33 -36.27 8.07
N THR A 223 8.31 -36.35 7.17
CA THR A 223 8.78 -37.62 6.61
C THR A 223 10.23 -37.88 7.02
N SER A 224 10.53 -38.01 8.32
CA SER A 224 11.89 -38.45 8.72
C SER A 224 11.98 -39.13 10.08
N ALA A 225 12.99 -40.01 10.18
CA ALA A 225 13.29 -40.85 11.32
C ALA A 225 13.74 -40.02 12.53
N LEU A 226 12.94 -40.06 13.60
CA LEU A 226 13.33 -39.52 14.90
C LEU A 226 14.66 -40.13 15.38
N ARG A 227 15.58 -39.30 15.88
CA ARG A 227 16.59 -39.74 16.85
C ARG A 227 15.92 -39.93 18.23
N GLN A 228 15.02 -40.90 18.33
CA GLN A 228 14.72 -41.64 19.56
C GLN A 228 14.52 -43.13 19.20
N PRO A 229 14.79 -44.08 20.11
CA PRO A 229 15.22 -45.45 19.76
C PRO A 229 14.15 -46.39 19.18
N ALA A 230 12.96 -45.93 18.83
CA ALA A 230 11.89 -46.81 18.39
C ALA A 230 11.02 -46.17 17.30
N GLY A 231 11.32 -46.52 16.04
CA GLY A 231 10.41 -46.41 14.91
C GLY A 231 10.26 -45.00 14.31
N GLY A 232 10.57 -44.87 13.01
CA GLY A 232 10.20 -43.68 12.25
C GLY A 232 8.68 -43.61 12.09
N GLU A 233 8.00 -42.78 12.86
CA GLU A 233 6.58 -42.47 12.70
C GLU A 233 6.39 -41.19 11.89
N VAL A 234 5.43 -41.21 10.96
CA VAL A 234 4.89 -40.02 10.31
C VAL A 234 4.05 -39.27 11.34
N LEU A 235 4.48 -38.07 11.73
CA LEU A 235 3.71 -37.20 12.61
C LEU A 235 2.76 -36.35 11.77
N SER A 236 1.46 -36.67 11.81
CA SER A 236 0.40 -35.82 11.26
C SER A 236 -0.28 -35.04 12.39
N GLY A 237 -0.19 -33.72 12.36
CA GLY A 237 -0.74 -32.85 13.41
C GLY A 237 -1.67 -31.76 12.90
N SER A 238 -2.37 -31.12 13.83
CA SER A 238 -3.25 -29.97 13.60
C SER A 238 -2.58 -28.69 14.07
N PHE A 239 -2.61 -27.63 13.27
CA PHE A 239 -1.95 -26.35 13.58
C PHE A 239 -2.87 -25.37 14.32
N ALA A 240 -2.29 -24.65 15.29
CA ALA A 240 -2.88 -23.48 15.95
C ALA A 240 -1.96 -22.26 15.70
N ASP A 241 -2.57 -21.18 15.21
CA ASP A 241 -2.02 -19.84 14.88
C ASP A 241 -0.70 -19.46 15.60
N PRO A 242 0.35 -18.98 14.88
CA PRO A 242 1.52 -18.44 15.54
C PRO A 242 1.16 -17.04 16.06
N GLU A 243 1.03 -16.89 17.37
CA GLU A 243 0.75 -15.59 17.99
C GLU A 243 1.61 -14.47 17.38
N ALA A 244 1.00 -13.29 17.25
CA ALA A 244 1.66 -12.05 16.86
C ALA A 244 2.72 -11.62 17.90
N GLY A 245 3.88 -12.28 17.88
CA GLY A 245 4.93 -12.09 18.90
C GLY A 245 6.37 -12.30 18.41
N GLY A 246 6.60 -12.40 17.10
CA GLY A 246 7.93 -12.19 16.50
C GLY A 246 8.90 -13.38 16.50
N ARG A 247 8.53 -14.56 17.01
CA ARG A 247 9.29 -15.81 16.78
C ARG A 247 8.30 -16.91 16.45
N ALA A 248 8.21 -17.28 15.17
CA ALA A 248 7.33 -18.36 14.72
C ALA A 248 7.75 -19.67 15.40
N ARG A 249 7.00 -20.08 16.41
CA ARG A 249 7.08 -21.40 17.04
C ARG A 249 5.89 -22.19 16.51
N LEU A 250 6.14 -23.37 15.96
CA LEU A 250 5.08 -24.22 15.45
C LEU A 250 4.70 -25.21 16.55
N ILE A 251 3.47 -25.15 17.06
CA ILE A 251 3.01 -26.08 18.11
C ILE A 251 2.13 -27.16 17.48
N PHE A 252 2.47 -28.43 17.72
CA PHE A 252 1.77 -29.61 17.21
C PHE A 252 1.17 -30.40 18.35
N TRP A 253 -0.12 -30.76 18.24
CA TRP A 253 -0.74 -31.72 19.15
C TRP A 253 -0.70 -33.12 18.54
N LYS A 254 -0.11 -34.07 19.26
CA LYS A 254 -0.26 -35.51 19.03
C LYS A 254 -0.84 -36.11 20.30
N ASP A 255 -1.98 -36.80 20.20
CA ASP A 255 -2.64 -37.45 21.34
C ASP A 255 -2.85 -36.48 22.54
N GLY A 256 -3.16 -35.21 22.24
CA GLY A 256 -3.35 -34.16 23.24
C GLY A 256 -2.06 -33.56 23.82
N VAL A 257 -0.87 -34.00 23.37
CA VAL A 257 0.42 -33.48 23.83
C VAL A 257 1.00 -32.47 22.83
N PRO A 258 1.29 -31.22 23.26
CA PRO A 258 1.87 -30.20 22.41
C PRO A 258 3.40 -30.33 22.27
N PHE A 259 3.90 -30.13 21.05
CA PHE A 259 5.32 -30.12 20.67
C PHE A 259 5.65 -28.83 19.92
N SER A 260 6.75 -28.15 20.27
CA SER A 260 7.26 -26.99 19.53
C SER A 260 8.28 -27.42 18.46
N LEU A 261 8.15 -26.88 17.25
CA LEU A 261 9.23 -26.82 16.26
C LEU A 261 9.78 -25.39 16.24
N GLY A 262 11.10 -25.26 16.43
CA GLY A 262 11.79 -23.98 16.45
C GLY A 262 13.31 -24.11 16.35
N HIS A 263 14.02 -22.97 16.44
CA HIS A 263 15.48 -22.83 16.28
C HIS A 263 16.26 -22.71 17.62
N SER A 264 15.62 -22.94 18.77
CA SER A 264 16.13 -22.63 20.11
C SER A 264 16.40 -23.87 20.97
N VAL A 265 17.13 -23.68 22.07
CA VAL A 265 17.52 -24.72 23.04
C VAL A 265 16.31 -25.40 23.72
N ASP A 266 15.12 -24.80 23.62
CA ASP A 266 13.85 -25.31 24.17
C ASP A 266 13.04 -26.18 23.18
N ASP A 267 13.57 -26.44 21.98
CA ASP A 267 12.87 -27.19 20.93
C ASP A 267 13.21 -28.69 21.00
N ASN A 268 12.17 -29.52 21.17
CA ASN A 268 12.33 -30.96 21.44
C ASN A 268 12.31 -31.82 20.16
N PHE A 269 12.26 -31.19 18.98
CA PHE A 269 12.16 -31.89 17.70
C PHE A 269 13.13 -31.30 16.68
N LEU A 270 14.04 -32.14 16.19
CA LEU A 270 14.90 -31.84 15.05
C LEU A 270 14.32 -32.53 13.83
N ALA A 271 13.66 -31.78 12.95
CA ALA A 271 13.20 -32.32 11.67
C ALA A 271 14.40 -32.59 10.76
N ASP A 272 14.66 -33.86 10.41
CA ASP A 272 15.50 -34.19 9.26
C ASP A 272 14.68 -34.02 7.97
N ARG A 273 15.37 -33.89 6.84
CA ARG A 273 14.87 -33.54 5.49
C ARG A 273 13.51 -34.20 5.17
N ASN A 274 12.66 -33.48 4.43
CA ASN A 274 11.28 -33.85 4.02
C ASN A 274 10.18 -33.45 4.99
N ALA A 275 10.21 -32.20 5.45
CA ALA A 275 9.08 -31.54 6.10
C ALA A 275 8.35 -30.66 5.07
N HIS A 276 7.08 -30.94 4.78
CA HIS A 276 6.27 -30.07 3.93
C HIS A 276 4.90 -29.78 4.53
N ILE A 277 4.37 -28.64 4.15
CA ILE A 277 3.09 -28.14 4.61
C ILE A 277 2.05 -28.34 3.52
N GLU A 278 0.92 -28.92 3.90
CA GLU A 278 -0.28 -29.02 3.08
C GLU A 278 -1.38 -28.13 3.67
N ALA A 279 -2.08 -27.42 2.78
CA ALA A 279 -3.28 -26.70 3.17
C ALA A 279 -4.38 -27.73 3.51
N GLY A 280 -4.81 -27.72 4.76
CA GLY A 280 -5.96 -28.48 5.22
C GLY A 280 -7.27 -27.74 4.97
N LEU A 281 -8.34 -28.28 5.57
CA LEU A 281 -9.67 -27.69 5.45
C LEU A 281 -9.72 -26.30 6.11
N PRO A 282 -10.51 -25.36 5.55
CA PRO A 282 -10.74 -24.07 6.17
C PRO A 282 -11.36 -24.26 7.57
N ARG A 283 -10.92 -23.46 8.54
CA ARG A 283 -11.35 -23.49 9.93
C ARG A 283 -11.42 -22.08 10.47
N LYS A 284 -12.51 -21.77 11.16
CA LYS A 284 -12.69 -20.52 11.88
C LYS A 284 -12.15 -20.65 13.30
N THR A 285 -11.33 -19.70 13.72
CA THR A 285 -10.81 -19.63 15.09
C THR A 285 -11.83 -18.92 15.96
N CYS A 286 -12.28 -19.58 17.02
CA CYS A 286 -13.19 -19.00 17.99
C CYS A 286 -12.43 -18.76 19.30
N ARG A 287 -12.56 -17.55 19.86
CA ARG A 287 -11.89 -17.12 21.08
C ARG A 287 -12.90 -16.68 22.13
N PHE A 288 -12.72 -17.15 23.37
CA PHE A 288 -13.60 -16.83 24.49
C PHE A 288 -12.77 -16.51 25.73
N GLY A 289 -13.04 -15.36 26.34
CA GLY A 289 -12.46 -15.03 27.64
C GLY A 289 -13.12 -15.87 28.74
N ILE A 290 -12.30 -16.42 29.62
CA ILE A 290 -12.69 -17.14 30.83
C ILE A 290 -12.10 -16.39 32.01
N SER A 291 -12.98 -15.93 32.89
CA SER A 291 -12.58 -15.36 34.16
C SER A 291 -12.86 -16.36 35.28
N LEU A 292 -11.84 -16.71 36.05
CA LEU A 292 -12.00 -17.46 37.29
C LEU A 292 -11.62 -16.55 38.44
N ARG A 293 -12.59 -16.25 39.30
CA ARG A 293 -12.33 -15.51 40.54
C ARG A 293 -12.80 -16.33 41.72
N SER A 294 -11.87 -16.65 42.61
CA SER A 294 -12.11 -17.47 43.80
C SER A 294 -12.62 -18.88 43.49
N GLN A 295 -12.33 -19.41 42.29
CA GLN A 295 -12.69 -20.76 41.85
C GLN A 295 -11.45 -21.65 41.76
N MET A 296 -11.64 -22.97 41.80
CA MET A 296 -10.54 -23.92 41.61
C MET A 296 -10.21 -24.02 40.13
N LEU A 297 -8.92 -24.15 39.79
CA LEU A 297 -8.53 -24.37 38.40
C LEU A 297 -9.11 -25.67 37.83
N GLY A 298 -9.37 -26.68 38.67
CA GLY A 298 -10.04 -27.92 38.30
C GLY A 298 -11.46 -27.71 37.74
N ASP A 299 -12.15 -26.63 38.14
CA ASP A 299 -13.51 -26.30 37.68
C ASP A 299 -13.53 -26.04 36.16
N LEU A 300 -12.38 -25.70 35.55
CA LEU A 300 -12.23 -25.60 34.10
C LEU A 300 -12.61 -26.88 33.37
N LYS A 301 -12.41 -28.06 33.98
CA LYS A 301 -12.78 -29.34 33.34
C LYS A 301 -14.29 -29.46 33.14
N GLU A 302 -15.07 -29.02 34.13
CA GLU A 302 -16.53 -29.02 34.06
C GLU A 302 -17.04 -27.88 33.17
N MET A 303 -16.48 -26.68 33.33
CA MET A 303 -16.84 -25.53 32.49
C MET A 303 -16.64 -25.82 31.01
N LEU A 304 -15.50 -26.43 30.66
CA LEU A 304 -15.11 -26.72 29.28
C LEU A 304 -15.62 -28.07 28.77
N ALA A 305 -16.48 -28.75 29.54
CA ALA A 305 -17.12 -29.98 29.09
C ALA A 305 -17.95 -29.70 27.82
N GLY A 306 -17.60 -30.36 26.71
CA GLY A 306 -18.27 -30.21 25.42
C GLY A 306 -17.70 -29.15 24.49
N VAL A 307 -16.59 -28.49 24.83
CA VAL A 307 -15.85 -27.66 23.87
C VAL A 307 -15.29 -28.56 22.75
N PRO A 308 -15.51 -28.21 21.45
CA PRO A 308 -14.97 -28.99 20.35
C PRO A 308 -13.44 -29.06 20.38
N GLU A 309 -12.89 -30.27 20.31
CA GLU A 309 -11.46 -30.45 20.13
C GLU A 309 -11.03 -30.24 18.66
N PRO A 310 -9.79 -29.76 18.41
CA PRO A 310 -8.80 -29.35 19.40
C PRO A 310 -9.09 -27.93 19.97
N PHE A 311 -8.80 -27.73 21.25
CA PHE A 311 -8.80 -26.42 21.91
C PHE A 311 -7.58 -26.24 22.81
N HIS A 312 -7.27 -24.99 23.17
CA HIS A 312 -6.24 -24.67 24.15
C HIS A 312 -6.58 -23.42 24.96
N LEU A 313 -5.87 -23.26 26.07
CA LEU A 313 -5.94 -22.14 27.00
C LEU A 313 -4.64 -21.34 26.95
N SER A 314 -4.78 -20.01 26.89
CA SER A 314 -3.67 -19.07 26.96
C SER A 314 -4.05 -17.91 27.90
N GLY A 315 -3.13 -17.43 28.73
CA GLY A 315 -3.43 -16.33 29.65
C GLY A 315 -2.64 -16.38 30.94
N ASN A 316 -3.05 -15.56 31.90
CA ASN A 316 -2.37 -15.47 33.20
C ASN A 316 -3.33 -15.82 34.33
N VAL A 317 -2.80 -16.48 35.36
CA VAL A 317 -3.52 -16.83 36.57
C VAL A 317 -2.71 -16.35 37.77
N LEU A 318 -3.37 -15.61 38.65
CA LEU A 318 -2.91 -15.31 39.99
C LEU A 318 -3.57 -16.29 40.96
N LEU A 319 -2.76 -17.08 41.64
CA LEU A 319 -3.17 -18.04 42.65
C LEU A 319 -3.25 -17.39 44.02
N ARG A 320 -4.16 -17.90 44.85
CA ARG A 320 -4.24 -17.53 46.26
C ARG A 320 -3.00 -17.97 47.03
N ASP A 321 -2.56 -19.20 46.77
CA ASP A 321 -1.41 -19.83 47.42
C ASP A 321 -0.32 -20.10 46.37
N GLY A 322 0.95 -19.96 46.77
CA GLY A 322 2.08 -20.10 45.85
C GLY A 322 2.30 -21.54 45.39
N HIS A 323 2.55 -21.71 44.09
CA HIS A 323 2.90 -22.99 43.46
C HIS A 323 4.14 -22.84 42.58
N THR A 324 4.96 -23.88 42.48
CA THR A 324 6.10 -23.88 41.55
C THR A 324 5.87 -24.95 40.48
N VAL A 325 5.74 -24.50 39.24
CA VAL A 325 5.43 -25.39 38.10
C VAL A 325 6.66 -26.21 37.75
N LYS A 326 6.49 -27.53 37.61
CA LYS A 326 7.53 -28.46 37.16
C LYS A 326 7.88 -28.19 35.68
N ILE A 327 9.16 -28.10 35.34
CA ILE A 327 9.61 -27.95 33.95
C ILE A 327 9.85 -29.35 33.35
N PHE A 328 9.26 -29.62 32.19
CA PHE A 328 9.52 -30.83 31.41
C PHE A 328 10.58 -30.58 30.33
N HIS A 329 11.53 -31.50 30.17
CA HIS A 329 12.61 -31.39 29.18
C HIS A 329 12.32 -32.11 27.85
N TYR A 330 11.23 -32.86 27.75
CA TYR A 330 10.89 -33.70 26.59
C TYR A 330 9.56 -33.33 25.93
N ARG A 331 8.85 -32.33 26.46
CA ARG A 331 7.62 -31.77 25.87
C ARG A 331 7.65 -30.25 25.93
N TYR A 332 6.84 -29.60 25.11
CA TYR A 332 6.65 -28.17 25.23
C TYR A 332 6.01 -27.84 26.57
N ASN A 333 6.59 -26.88 27.30
CA ASN A 333 6.03 -26.43 28.56
C ASN A 333 4.88 -25.46 28.30
N THR A 334 3.67 -25.95 28.44
CA THR A 334 2.45 -25.16 28.21
C THR A 334 2.04 -24.31 29.39
N VAL A 335 2.58 -24.61 30.57
CA VAL A 335 2.40 -23.79 31.77
C VAL A 335 3.77 -23.44 32.32
N ALA A 336 3.96 -22.17 32.67
CA ALA A 336 5.14 -21.68 33.36
C ALA A 336 4.71 -20.78 34.52
N GLY A 337 5.39 -20.86 35.66
CA GLY A 337 5.02 -20.06 36.82
C GLY A 337 5.86 -20.34 38.05
N LYS A 338 5.97 -19.33 38.91
CA LYS A 338 6.67 -19.42 40.21
C LYS A 338 5.94 -18.58 41.24
N GLY A 339 5.70 -19.15 42.42
CA GLY A 339 4.94 -18.49 43.48
C GLY A 339 3.48 -18.38 43.07
N ASN A 340 2.88 -17.20 43.22
CA ASN A 340 1.45 -17.05 43.00
C ASN A 340 1.08 -16.81 41.53
N GLN A 341 2.03 -16.76 40.60
CA GLN A 341 1.76 -16.42 39.20
C GLN A 341 1.99 -17.62 38.29
N LEU A 342 0.96 -17.97 37.51
CA LEU A 342 1.02 -18.94 36.42
C LEU A 342 0.72 -18.25 35.09
N LYS A 343 1.39 -18.71 34.05
CA LYS A 343 1.16 -18.34 32.66
C LYS A 343 0.84 -19.59 31.87
N PHE A 344 -0.33 -19.59 31.25
CA PHE A 344 -0.82 -20.63 30.36
C PHE A 344 -0.46 -20.21 28.93
N THR A 345 0.11 -21.12 28.15
CA THR A 345 0.56 -20.90 26.78
C THR A 345 0.29 -22.17 26.00
N PHE A 346 -0.84 -22.21 25.31
CA PHE A 346 -1.32 -23.40 24.58
C PHE A 346 -1.59 -24.62 25.49
N ALA A 347 -2.05 -24.39 26.71
CA ALA A 347 -2.33 -25.45 27.68
C ALA A 347 -3.65 -26.17 27.41
N GLY A 348 -3.67 -27.49 27.56
CA GLY A 348 -4.88 -28.31 27.53
C GLY A 348 -5.42 -28.60 28.93
N LEU A 349 -6.62 -29.19 29.03
CA LEU A 349 -7.16 -29.62 30.32
C LEU A 349 -6.29 -30.68 31.02
N ASN A 350 -5.65 -31.56 30.25
CA ASN A 350 -4.74 -32.58 30.77
C ASN A 350 -3.48 -31.97 31.43
N ASP A 351 -3.14 -30.72 31.10
CA ASP A 351 -2.02 -30.01 31.72
C ASP A 351 -2.33 -29.63 33.18
N LEU A 352 -3.60 -29.48 33.54
CA LEU A 352 -3.99 -29.27 34.94
C LEU A 352 -3.58 -30.45 35.82
N ASP A 353 -3.62 -31.67 35.29
CA ASP A 353 -3.18 -32.86 36.01
C ASP A 353 -1.66 -33.03 35.90
N ALA A 354 -1.09 -32.86 34.70
CA ALA A 354 0.34 -33.03 34.47
C ALA A 354 1.21 -32.08 35.31
N TYR A 355 0.72 -30.87 35.58
CA TYR A 355 1.40 -29.86 36.41
C TYR A 355 0.83 -29.77 37.85
N GLU A 356 -0.09 -30.67 38.23
CA GLU A 356 -0.72 -30.72 39.56
C GLU A 356 -1.43 -29.41 39.96
N LEU A 357 -2.16 -28.79 39.03
CA LEU A 357 -2.80 -27.48 39.19
C LEU A 357 -4.28 -27.54 39.59
N ALA A 358 -4.96 -28.67 39.39
CA ALA A 358 -6.41 -28.77 39.50
C ALA A 358 -6.98 -28.34 40.88
N HIS A 359 -6.21 -28.51 41.96
CA HIS A 359 -6.63 -28.19 43.33
C HIS A 359 -6.35 -26.73 43.73
N LEU A 360 -5.69 -25.94 42.89
CA LEU A 360 -5.29 -24.57 43.20
C LEU A 360 -6.44 -23.58 43.01
N VAL A 361 -6.57 -22.61 43.91
CA VAL A 361 -7.61 -21.57 43.86
C VAL A 361 -7.07 -20.31 43.18
N ALA A 362 -7.74 -19.87 42.11
CA ALA A 362 -7.41 -18.63 41.43
C ALA A 362 -7.95 -17.42 42.21
N GLU A 363 -7.07 -16.51 42.61
CA GLU A 363 -7.47 -15.17 43.08
C GLU A 363 -8.03 -14.35 41.91
N SER A 364 -7.38 -14.46 40.75
CA SER A 364 -7.87 -13.97 39.46
C SER A 364 -7.27 -14.79 38.32
N ALA A 365 -8.08 -15.19 37.35
CA ALA A 365 -7.60 -15.79 36.12
C ALA A 365 -8.16 -15.02 34.92
N ASP A 366 -7.28 -14.58 34.05
CA ASP A 366 -7.63 -14.00 32.76
C ASP A 366 -7.13 -14.99 31.69
N LEU A 367 -7.99 -15.96 31.38
CA LEU A 367 -7.70 -17.01 30.41
C LEU A 367 -8.48 -16.76 29.12
N GLU A 368 -7.88 -17.12 28.00
CA GLU A 368 -8.50 -17.16 26.68
C GLU A 368 -8.58 -18.62 26.23
N LEU A 369 -9.80 -19.09 26.00
CA LEU A 369 -10.09 -20.35 25.33
C LEU A 369 -10.08 -20.12 23.82
N VAL A 370 -9.27 -20.91 23.13
CA VAL A 370 -9.19 -20.90 21.67
C VAL A 370 -9.55 -22.28 21.15
N TYR A 371 -10.57 -22.38 20.30
CA TYR A 371 -10.97 -23.62 19.63
C TYR A 371 -11.30 -23.40 18.15
N TYR A 372 -11.32 -24.48 17.37
CA TYR A 372 -11.38 -24.43 15.91
C TYR A 372 -12.62 -25.14 15.35
N VAL A 373 -13.49 -24.39 14.68
CA VAL A 373 -14.71 -24.93 14.06
C VAL A 373 -14.69 -24.81 12.54
N GLU A 374 -15.57 -25.54 11.87
CA GLU A 374 -15.78 -25.38 10.44
C GLU A 374 -16.34 -23.97 10.13
N PRO A 375 -16.03 -23.36 8.97
CA PRO A 375 -16.41 -21.98 8.67
C PRO A 375 -17.92 -21.72 8.69
N THR A 376 -18.71 -22.77 8.44
CA THR A 376 -20.17 -22.74 8.44
C THR A 376 -20.77 -22.82 9.85
N VAL A 377 -20.00 -23.26 10.85
CA VAL A 377 -20.44 -23.39 12.23
C VAL A 377 -20.18 -22.08 12.95
N GLY A 378 -21.21 -21.53 13.60
CA GLY A 378 -21.06 -20.32 14.41
C GLY A 378 -20.16 -20.56 15.62
N CYS A 379 -19.36 -19.56 16.00
CA CYS A 379 -18.65 -19.57 17.28
C CYS A 379 -19.68 -19.42 18.41
N ARG A 380 -20.20 -20.54 18.91
CA ARG A 380 -21.13 -20.59 20.04
C ARG A 380 -20.65 -21.63 21.01
N TRP A 381 -20.23 -21.16 22.17
CA TRP A 381 -20.04 -21.99 23.34
C TRP A 381 -20.83 -21.34 24.46
N GLU A 382 -21.78 -22.09 25.03
CA GLU A 382 -22.55 -21.65 26.19
C GLU A 382 -21.83 -22.16 27.45
N VAL A 383 -21.34 -21.22 28.25
CA VAL A 383 -20.80 -21.54 29.57
C VAL A 383 -21.91 -22.16 30.40
N GLN A 384 -21.76 -23.41 30.79
CA GLN A 384 -22.68 -24.02 31.74
C GLN A 384 -22.58 -23.26 33.07
N PRO A 385 -23.67 -22.64 33.57
CA PRO A 385 -23.62 -21.94 34.83
C PRO A 385 -23.35 -22.94 35.95
N VAL A 386 -22.31 -22.69 36.72
CA VAL A 386 -22.16 -23.28 38.06
C VAL A 386 -23.30 -22.71 38.90
N THR A 387 -24.38 -23.47 39.09
CA THR A 387 -25.60 -23.01 39.77
C THR A 387 -25.33 -22.65 41.23
N GLY A 388 -25.61 -21.40 41.63
CA GLY A 388 -25.66 -20.98 43.04
C GLY A 388 -24.85 -19.74 43.44
N ALA A 389 -24.08 -19.13 42.54
CA ALA A 389 -23.28 -17.95 42.89
C ALA A 389 -24.17 -16.70 43.09
N ARG A 390 -23.95 -15.96 44.19
CA ARG A 390 -24.38 -14.56 44.32
C ARG A 390 -23.16 -13.70 44.02
N GLU A 391 -23.24 -12.85 43.00
CA GLU A 391 -22.13 -11.99 42.63
C GLU A 391 -22.31 -10.59 43.21
N THR A 392 -21.31 -10.16 43.97
CA THR A 392 -21.19 -8.79 44.46
C THR A 392 -20.34 -8.01 43.48
N PHE A 393 -20.93 -7.05 42.79
CA PHE A 393 -20.21 -6.16 41.89
C PHE A 393 -19.73 -4.93 42.66
N SER A 394 -18.42 -4.68 42.64
CA SER A 394 -17.88 -3.43 43.16
C SER A 394 -17.56 -2.49 42.00
N LEU A 395 -18.29 -1.38 41.92
CA LEU A 395 -18.03 -0.31 40.97
C LEU A 395 -17.31 0.81 41.72
N SER A 396 -16.04 1.04 41.40
CA SER A 396 -15.27 2.17 41.91
C SER A 396 -14.89 3.10 40.78
N PHE A 397 -15.24 4.38 40.90
CA PHE A 397 -14.79 5.40 39.95
C PHE A 397 -14.26 6.62 40.70
N GLN A 398 -13.18 7.19 40.15
CA GLN A 398 -12.60 8.44 40.62
C GLN A 398 -13.00 9.55 39.65
N VAL A 399 -13.58 10.62 40.17
CA VAL A 399 -14.08 11.74 39.36
C VAL A 399 -13.67 13.04 40.00
N GLN A 400 -13.04 13.90 39.20
CA GLN A 400 -12.45 15.16 39.66
C GLN A 400 -13.49 16.25 39.96
N ASP A 401 -14.76 16.05 39.55
CA ASP A 401 -15.80 17.09 39.61
C ASP A 401 -17.22 16.49 39.72
N LEU A 402 -17.46 15.68 40.75
CA LEU A 402 -18.77 15.07 41.03
C LEU A 402 -19.81 16.14 41.45
N GLU A 403 -20.93 16.25 40.73
CA GLU A 403 -22.04 17.14 41.10
C GLU A 403 -22.89 16.49 42.20
N SER A 404 -23.36 15.28 41.93
CA SER A 404 -24.14 14.48 42.86
C SER A 404 -24.09 13.00 42.49
N VAL A 405 -24.14 12.14 43.52
CA VAL A 405 -24.50 10.73 43.36
C VAL A 405 -26.02 10.67 43.39
N LEU A 406 -26.63 10.10 42.34
CA LEU A 406 -28.09 10.10 42.17
C LEU A 406 -28.77 8.89 42.81
N VAL A 407 -28.00 7.97 43.38
CA VAL A 407 -28.48 6.69 43.92
C VAL A 407 -28.25 6.60 45.42
N LYS A 408 -29.15 5.91 46.11
CA LYS A 408 -29.07 5.68 47.56
C LYS A 408 -28.80 4.21 47.87
N GLN A 409 -28.18 3.96 49.03
CA GLN A 409 -28.08 2.60 49.57
C GLN A 409 -29.48 1.99 49.72
N GLY A 410 -29.64 0.74 49.29
CA GLY A 410 -30.89 0.00 49.28
C GLY A 410 -31.73 0.17 48.02
N GLU A 411 -31.39 1.11 47.13
CA GLU A 411 -32.10 1.38 45.88
C GLU A 411 -31.87 0.24 44.85
N ARG A 412 -32.92 -0.07 44.08
CA ARG A 412 -32.83 -1.02 42.95
C ARG A 412 -32.42 -0.26 41.70
N LEU A 413 -31.26 -0.61 41.16
CA LEU A 413 -30.73 -0.09 39.91
C LEU A 413 -31.27 -0.87 38.73
N ARG A 414 -31.62 -0.13 37.67
CA ARG A 414 -31.80 -0.67 36.33
C ARG A 414 -30.50 -0.54 35.53
N ARG A 415 -30.32 -1.38 34.52
CA ARG A 415 -29.27 -1.19 33.52
C ARG A 415 -29.39 0.21 32.90
N ASP A 416 -28.27 0.88 32.71
CA ASP A 416 -28.15 2.23 32.15
C ASP A 416 -28.77 3.37 32.98
N GLN A 417 -29.24 3.09 34.20
CA GLN A 417 -29.66 4.14 35.14
C GLN A 417 -28.47 5.06 35.46
N ILE A 418 -28.67 6.37 35.38
CA ILE A 418 -27.63 7.34 35.72
C ILE A 418 -27.41 7.32 37.23
N ILE A 419 -26.19 6.98 37.66
CA ILE A 419 -25.81 6.82 39.06
C ILE A 419 -25.02 8.02 39.60
N ALA A 420 -24.40 8.81 38.73
CA ALA A 420 -23.72 10.05 39.09
C ALA A 420 -23.69 11.05 37.92
N ARG A 421 -23.70 12.35 38.25
CA ARG A 421 -23.58 13.47 37.29
C ARG A 421 -22.35 14.33 37.61
N LEU A 422 -21.69 14.88 36.59
CA LEU A 422 -20.45 15.68 36.74
C LEU A 422 -20.66 17.18 36.46
N HIS A 423 -20.24 18.05 37.38
CA HIS A 423 -20.60 19.49 37.39
C HIS A 423 -19.86 20.32 36.32
N ARG A 424 -18.59 20.02 36.05
CA ARG A 424 -17.73 20.87 35.19
C ARG A 424 -17.84 20.61 33.69
N LEU A 425 -18.56 19.59 33.26
CA LEU A 425 -18.73 19.30 31.84
C LEU A 425 -19.73 20.25 31.18
N ASP A 426 -20.69 20.80 31.93
CA ASP A 426 -21.75 21.67 31.37
C ASP A 426 -21.20 22.98 30.80
N GLY A 427 -20.21 23.60 31.46
CA GLY A 427 -19.54 24.80 30.95
C GLY A 427 -18.75 24.52 29.66
N ARG A 428 -18.06 23.36 29.60
CA ARG A 428 -17.29 22.97 28.42
C ARG A 428 -18.20 22.54 27.26
N ILE A 429 -19.29 21.84 27.54
CA ILE A 429 -20.36 21.51 26.60
C ILE A 429 -20.94 22.80 26.03
N GLY A 430 -21.30 23.78 26.87
CA GLY A 430 -21.82 25.08 26.42
C GLY A 430 -20.84 25.87 25.54
N LEU A 431 -19.55 25.89 25.88
CA LEU A 431 -18.51 26.52 25.05
C LEU A 431 -18.37 25.83 23.68
N LEU A 432 -18.42 24.49 23.64
CA LEU A 432 -18.35 23.73 22.39
C LEU A 432 -19.61 23.88 21.54
N GLU A 433 -20.80 23.94 22.16
CA GLU A 433 -22.07 24.20 21.46
C GLU A 433 -22.09 25.60 20.84
N ALA A 434 -21.58 26.62 21.56
CA ALA A 434 -21.43 27.97 21.02
C ALA A 434 -20.43 28.01 19.85
N ALA A 435 -19.29 27.31 19.98
CA ALA A 435 -18.30 27.21 18.91
C ALA A 435 -18.84 26.45 17.68
N LEU A 436 -19.58 25.37 17.89
CA LEU A 436 -20.24 24.60 16.82
C LEU A 436 -21.25 25.47 16.08
N THR A 437 -22.13 26.15 16.80
CA THR A 437 -23.12 27.09 16.24
C THR A 437 -22.43 28.19 15.42
N SER A 438 -21.32 28.74 15.92
CA SER A 438 -20.53 29.74 15.19
C SER A 438 -19.99 29.20 13.86
N LYS A 439 -19.49 27.95 13.84
CA LYS A 439 -18.97 27.30 12.62
C LYS A 439 -20.08 26.93 11.63
N GLU A 440 -21.22 26.48 12.11
CA GLU A 440 -22.40 26.21 11.27
C GLU A 440 -22.91 27.50 10.60
N ASN A 441 -22.98 28.60 11.35
CA ASN A 441 -23.30 29.92 10.80
C ASN A 441 -22.25 30.40 9.78
N ALA A 442 -20.96 30.13 10.01
CA ALA A 442 -19.90 30.47 9.06
C ALA A 442 -20.05 29.68 7.74
N LEU A 443 -20.37 28.38 7.83
CA LEU A 443 -20.63 27.54 6.66
C LEU A 443 -21.85 28.04 5.86
N GLU A 444 -22.93 28.45 6.55
CA GLU A 444 -24.11 29.01 5.90
C GLU A 444 -23.80 30.33 5.18
N ARG A 445 -23.04 31.23 5.82
CA ARG A 445 -22.58 32.49 5.19
C ARG A 445 -21.71 32.23 3.97
N LEU A 446 -20.79 31.27 4.04
CA LEU A 446 -19.94 30.88 2.90
C LEU A 446 -20.78 30.39 1.72
N GLN A 447 -21.78 29.53 1.98
CA GLN A 447 -22.70 29.02 0.96
C GLN A 447 -23.57 30.14 0.36
N GLY A 448 -24.08 31.04 1.19
CA GLY A 448 -24.86 32.19 0.75
C GLY A 448 -24.05 33.17 -0.11
N GLY A 449 -22.79 33.44 0.27
CA GLY A 449 -21.86 34.27 -0.50
C GLY A 449 -21.56 33.66 -1.88
N PHE A 450 -21.19 32.39 -1.91
CA PHE A 450 -20.88 31.68 -3.15
C PHE A 450 -22.10 31.58 -4.09
N ALA A 451 -23.31 31.42 -3.56
CA ALA A 451 -24.53 31.43 -4.37
C ALA A 451 -24.77 32.78 -5.07
N ARG A 452 -24.48 33.90 -4.39
CA ARG A 452 -24.58 35.24 -4.98
C ARG A 452 -23.53 35.46 -6.07
N GLU A 453 -22.28 35.09 -5.80
CA GLU A 453 -21.18 35.18 -6.78
C GLU A 453 -21.46 34.33 -8.02
N ARG A 454 -21.94 33.09 -7.84
CA ARG A 454 -22.32 32.21 -8.94
C ARG A 454 -23.45 32.81 -9.79
N LYS A 455 -24.42 33.48 -9.16
CA LYS A 455 -25.51 34.17 -9.87
C LYS A 455 -24.99 35.32 -10.71
N MET A 456 -24.12 36.17 -10.16
CA MET A 456 -23.50 37.28 -10.90
C MET A 456 -22.64 36.76 -12.06
N ALA A 457 -21.78 35.78 -11.80
CA ALA A 457 -20.94 35.18 -12.83
C ALA A 457 -21.75 34.54 -13.96
N SER A 458 -22.90 33.91 -13.65
CA SER A 458 -23.80 33.37 -14.67
C SER A 458 -24.47 34.45 -15.52
N GLN A 459 -24.78 35.61 -14.95
CA GLN A 459 -25.34 36.75 -15.68
C GLN A 459 -24.30 37.37 -16.62
N ASP A 460 -23.07 37.53 -16.13
CA ASP A 460 -21.94 38.03 -16.91
C ASP A 460 -21.58 37.08 -18.06
N GLU A 461 -21.57 35.76 -17.81
CA GLU A 461 -21.33 34.76 -18.85
C GLU A 461 -22.42 34.79 -19.94
N ALA A 462 -23.69 34.93 -19.54
CA ALA A 462 -24.81 35.06 -20.48
C ALA A 462 -24.69 36.32 -21.34
N ARG A 463 -24.26 37.44 -20.73
CA ARG A 463 -23.99 38.70 -21.43
C ARG A 463 -22.86 38.54 -22.44
N LEU A 464 -21.72 37.98 -22.05
CA LEU A 464 -20.58 37.74 -22.96
C LEU A 464 -20.95 36.81 -24.11
N LYS A 465 -21.72 35.74 -23.85
CA LYS A 465 -22.22 34.83 -24.91
C LYS A 465 -23.12 35.55 -25.90
N LYS A 466 -23.98 36.45 -25.43
CA LYS A 466 -24.83 37.28 -26.30
C LYS A 466 -23.99 38.22 -27.16
N ASP A 467 -23.08 38.96 -26.54
CA ASP A 467 -22.21 39.93 -27.22
C ASP A 467 -21.31 39.25 -28.27
N LEU A 468 -20.79 38.06 -27.96
CA LEU A 468 -19.99 37.24 -28.88
C LEU A 468 -20.80 36.81 -30.10
N ARG A 469 -22.03 36.28 -29.89
CA ARG A 469 -22.92 35.87 -30.99
C ARG A 469 -23.29 37.05 -31.89
N GLU A 470 -23.56 38.23 -31.31
CA GLU A 470 -23.85 39.43 -32.08
C GLU A 470 -22.64 39.89 -32.92
N ALA A 471 -21.42 39.83 -32.37
CA ALA A 471 -20.20 40.18 -33.09
C ALA A 471 -19.90 39.17 -34.22
N GLU A 472 -20.01 37.87 -33.96
CA GLU A 472 -19.84 36.81 -34.97
C GLU A 472 -20.87 36.94 -36.11
N LYS A 473 -22.12 37.28 -35.78
CA LYS A 473 -23.16 37.57 -36.78
C LYS A 473 -22.79 38.77 -37.67
N ARG A 474 -22.29 39.87 -37.10
CA ARG A 474 -21.84 41.04 -37.89
C ARG A 474 -20.69 40.68 -38.83
N VAL A 475 -19.73 39.87 -38.37
CA VAL A 475 -18.64 39.37 -39.23
C VAL A 475 -19.20 38.53 -40.38
N ALA A 476 -20.17 37.65 -40.14
CA ALA A 476 -20.83 36.87 -41.18
C ALA A 476 -21.59 37.76 -42.18
N ASP A 477 -22.36 38.74 -41.70
CA ASP A 477 -23.10 39.69 -42.55
C ASP A 477 -22.14 40.52 -43.44
N TYR A 478 -21.00 40.94 -42.90
CA TYR A 478 -19.96 41.66 -43.66
C TYR A 478 -19.25 40.77 -44.69
N ASN A 479 -18.98 39.50 -44.37
CA ASN A 479 -18.43 38.56 -45.35
C ASN A 479 -19.41 38.30 -46.50
N ALA A 480 -20.70 38.17 -46.21
CA ALA A 480 -21.73 38.04 -47.24
C ALA A 480 -21.79 39.28 -48.15
N LEU A 481 -21.63 40.49 -47.57
CA LEU A 481 -21.49 41.74 -48.33
C LEU A 481 -20.26 41.75 -49.26
N LEU A 482 -19.12 41.20 -48.84
CA LEU A 482 -17.91 41.11 -49.67
C LEU A 482 -18.06 40.14 -50.85
N GLN A 483 -18.83 39.06 -50.66
CA GLN A 483 -19.08 38.02 -51.65
C GLN A 483 -20.19 38.38 -52.65
N GLY A 484 -20.95 39.45 -52.41
CA GLY A 484 -22.01 39.91 -53.30
C GLY A 484 -21.51 40.32 -54.69
N ASP A 485 -22.29 39.97 -55.71
CA ASP A 485 -22.04 40.31 -57.11
C ASP A 485 -22.58 41.71 -57.49
N GLU A 486 -22.38 42.14 -58.74
CA GLU A 486 -22.84 43.46 -59.21
C GLU A 486 -24.36 43.65 -59.06
N ALA A 487 -25.16 42.57 -59.22
CA ALA A 487 -26.61 42.62 -59.06
C ALA A 487 -27.02 42.87 -57.60
N PHE A 488 -26.33 42.22 -56.65
CA PHE A 488 -26.51 42.44 -55.22
C PHE A 488 -26.21 43.88 -54.81
N PHE A 489 -25.11 44.49 -55.31
CA PHE A 489 -24.77 45.88 -55.00
C PHE A 489 -25.74 46.89 -55.62
N ARG A 490 -26.18 46.68 -56.87
CA ARG A 490 -27.19 47.54 -57.53
C ARG A 490 -28.52 47.53 -56.76
N HIS A 491 -28.96 46.36 -56.32
CA HIS A 491 -30.19 46.20 -55.53
C HIS A 491 -30.05 46.80 -54.12
N LYS A 492 -28.96 46.51 -53.42
CA LYS A 492 -28.77 46.91 -52.01
C LYS A 492 -28.44 48.40 -51.82
N LEU A 493 -27.82 49.04 -52.82
CA LEU A 493 -27.54 50.48 -52.81
C LEU A 493 -28.70 51.32 -53.37
N ASN A 494 -29.75 50.69 -53.89
CA ASN A 494 -30.93 51.32 -54.49
C ASN A 494 -30.57 52.40 -55.54
N ARG A 495 -29.54 52.13 -56.34
CA ARG A 495 -29.02 53.03 -57.39
C ARG A 495 -28.91 52.30 -58.73
N PRO A 496 -30.05 52.08 -59.43
CA PRO A 496 -30.06 51.33 -60.69
C PRO A 496 -29.35 52.06 -61.86
N SER A 497 -29.16 53.38 -61.75
CA SER A 497 -28.64 54.26 -62.82
C SER A 497 -27.13 54.51 -62.84
N LEU A 498 -26.34 53.82 -61.99
CA LEU A 498 -24.87 53.99 -62.00
C LEU A 498 -24.27 53.42 -63.29
N SER A 499 -23.35 54.18 -63.89
CA SER A 499 -22.52 53.67 -64.99
C SER A 499 -21.63 52.51 -64.50
N GLN A 500 -21.19 51.63 -65.41
CA GLN A 500 -20.33 50.49 -65.03
C GLN A 500 -19.04 50.93 -64.32
N LEU A 501 -18.47 52.08 -64.70
CA LEU A 501 -17.26 52.62 -64.07
C LEU A 501 -17.53 53.10 -62.64
N GLU A 502 -18.61 53.84 -62.43
CA GLU A 502 -19.02 54.31 -61.09
C GLU A 502 -19.39 53.15 -60.17
N LEU A 503 -20.07 52.12 -60.69
CA LEU A 503 -20.40 50.91 -59.92
C LEU A 503 -19.12 50.19 -59.46
N ARG A 504 -18.11 50.05 -60.33
CA ARG A 504 -16.83 49.43 -59.96
C ARG A 504 -16.08 50.23 -58.90
N THR A 505 -16.07 51.56 -58.99
CA THR A 505 -15.45 52.44 -57.98
C THR A 505 -16.17 52.32 -56.64
N VAL A 506 -17.51 52.37 -56.62
CA VAL A 506 -18.32 52.22 -55.40
C VAL A 506 -18.15 50.82 -54.80
N MET A 507 -18.08 49.76 -55.61
CA MET A 507 -17.82 48.41 -55.13
C MET A 507 -16.42 48.28 -54.52
N ALA A 508 -15.39 48.89 -55.13
CA ALA A 508 -14.03 48.86 -54.60
C ALA A 508 -13.92 49.60 -53.27
N GLU A 509 -14.55 50.78 -53.16
CA GLU A 509 -14.58 51.59 -51.94
C GLU A 509 -15.40 50.91 -50.82
N THR A 510 -16.53 50.30 -51.18
CA THR A 510 -17.34 49.52 -50.25
C THR A 510 -16.59 48.28 -49.77
N LYS A 511 -15.92 47.54 -50.66
CA LYS A 511 -15.08 46.39 -50.27
C LYS A 511 -13.96 46.79 -49.32
N ARG A 512 -13.29 47.91 -49.57
CA ARG A 512 -12.23 48.43 -48.68
C ARG A 512 -12.79 48.78 -47.30
N THR A 513 -13.91 49.49 -47.25
CA THR A 513 -14.58 49.88 -45.99
C THR A 513 -15.07 48.65 -45.21
N VAL A 514 -15.71 47.70 -45.89
CA VAL A 514 -16.22 46.46 -45.27
C VAL A 514 -15.07 45.59 -44.76
N THR A 515 -13.94 45.53 -45.47
CA THR A 515 -12.75 44.79 -45.01
C THR A 515 -12.22 45.36 -43.69
N GLY A 516 -12.12 46.69 -43.58
CA GLY A 516 -11.74 47.34 -42.31
C GLY A 516 -12.73 47.11 -41.17
N LEU A 517 -14.03 47.04 -41.47
CA LEU A 517 -15.07 46.69 -40.48
C LEU A 517 -14.96 45.22 -40.03
N ILE A 518 -14.63 44.29 -40.93
CA ILE A 518 -14.40 42.87 -40.59
C ILE A 518 -13.20 42.72 -39.67
N GLU A 519 -12.08 43.37 -39.97
CA GLU A 519 -10.89 43.30 -39.12
C GLU A 519 -11.18 43.85 -37.72
N LYS A 520 -11.90 44.97 -37.63
CA LYS A 520 -12.34 45.56 -36.36
C LYS A 520 -13.25 44.61 -35.56
N GLU A 521 -14.24 43.99 -36.20
CA GLU A 521 -15.14 43.05 -35.52
C GLU A 521 -14.46 41.72 -35.18
N LYS A 522 -13.51 41.22 -35.99
CA LYS A 522 -12.68 40.06 -35.65
C LYS A 522 -11.85 40.33 -34.40
N ALA A 523 -11.19 41.49 -34.32
CA ALA A 523 -10.46 41.90 -33.11
C ALA A 523 -11.37 41.99 -31.88
N ARG A 524 -12.63 42.43 -32.05
CA ARG A 524 -13.64 42.43 -30.99
C ARG A 524 -14.03 41.01 -30.57
N VAL A 525 -14.23 40.09 -31.52
CA VAL A 525 -14.52 38.66 -31.24
C VAL A 525 -13.38 38.03 -30.44
N ASP A 526 -12.12 38.24 -30.85
CA ASP A 526 -10.95 37.70 -30.15
C ASP A 526 -10.83 38.25 -28.72
N LYS A 527 -11.10 39.55 -28.55
CA LYS A 527 -11.17 40.18 -27.22
C LYS A 527 -12.24 39.55 -26.34
N LEU A 528 -13.47 39.37 -26.86
CA LEU A 528 -14.59 38.77 -26.12
C LEU A 528 -14.32 37.30 -25.77
N ARG A 529 -13.67 36.54 -26.65
CA ARG A 529 -13.23 35.16 -26.37
C ARG A 529 -12.22 35.12 -25.23
N SER A 530 -11.20 36.00 -25.26
CA SER A 530 -10.22 36.10 -24.19
C SER A 530 -10.85 36.50 -22.85
N GLU A 531 -11.80 37.44 -22.84
CA GLU A 531 -12.54 37.85 -21.64
C GLU A 531 -13.38 36.69 -21.06
N ARG A 532 -14.08 35.94 -21.92
CA ARG A 532 -14.82 34.75 -21.52
C ARG A 532 -13.90 33.70 -20.89
N ASP A 533 -12.77 33.38 -21.52
CA ASP A 533 -11.85 32.36 -21.04
C ASP A 533 -11.18 32.78 -19.71
N ARG A 534 -10.92 34.08 -19.52
CA ARG A 534 -10.47 34.63 -18.22
C ARG A 534 -11.54 34.50 -17.14
N GLN A 535 -12.80 34.77 -17.47
CA GLN A 535 -13.91 34.63 -16.54
C GLN A 535 -14.16 33.17 -16.16
N GLU A 536 -14.08 32.24 -17.12
CA GLU A 536 -14.20 30.81 -16.88
C GLU A 536 -13.08 30.31 -15.95
N ASN A 537 -11.83 30.69 -16.21
CA ASN A 537 -10.71 30.37 -15.32
C ASN A 537 -10.87 30.96 -13.91
N THR A 538 -11.37 32.19 -13.80
CA THR A 538 -11.60 32.85 -12.49
C THR A 538 -12.70 32.14 -11.71
N THR A 539 -13.81 31.77 -12.36
CA THR A 539 -14.91 31.03 -11.74
C THR A 539 -14.52 29.60 -11.37
N ALA A 540 -13.67 28.95 -12.15
CA ALA A 540 -13.11 27.63 -11.82
C ALA A 540 -12.22 27.69 -10.56
N LYS A 541 -11.33 28.69 -10.46
CA LYS A 541 -10.52 28.90 -9.25
C LYS A 541 -11.37 29.20 -8.02
N ALA A 542 -12.38 30.06 -8.14
CA ALA A 542 -13.31 30.37 -7.06
C ALA A 542 -14.08 29.11 -6.59
N ARG A 543 -14.53 28.26 -7.51
CA ARG A 543 -15.17 26.96 -7.21
C ARG A 543 -14.25 26.02 -6.42
N GLN A 544 -12.98 25.94 -6.80
CA GLN A 544 -12.01 25.10 -6.10
C GLN A 544 -11.72 25.63 -4.69
N ALA A 545 -11.51 26.94 -4.54
CA ALA A 545 -11.31 27.57 -3.24
C ALA A 545 -12.50 27.37 -2.30
N PHE A 546 -13.72 27.61 -2.80
CA PHE A 546 -14.95 27.35 -2.04
C PHE A 546 -15.09 25.89 -1.61
N LYS A 547 -14.77 24.93 -2.50
CA LYS A 547 -14.83 23.50 -2.17
C LYS A 547 -13.87 23.15 -1.04
N ALA A 548 -12.62 23.62 -1.11
CA ALA A 548 -11.61 23.36 -0.09
C ALA A 548 -12.00 23.96 1.28
N GLU A 549 -12.51 25.19 1.30
CA GLU A 549 -12.94 25.85 2.52
C GLU A 549 -14.18 25.19 3.14
N LYS A 550 -15.14 24.77 2.30
CA LYS A 550 -16.32 24.00 2.72
C LYS A 550 -15.93 22.66 3.36
N GLU A 551 -15.00 21.93 2.76
CA GLU A 551 -14.52 20.64 3.29
C GLU A 551 -13.80 20.82 4.63
N LYS A 552 -12.97 21.86 4.76
CA LYS A 552 -12.30 22.21 6.02
C LYS A 552 -13.32 22.51 7.13
N LEU A 553 -14.31 23.37 6.88
CA LEU A 553 -15.36 23.69 7.85
C LEU A 553 -16.20 22.46 8.22
N ALA A 554 -16.53 21.60 7.26
CA ALA A 554 -17.29 20.38 7.51
C ALA A 554 -16.53 19.39 8.41
N LEU A 555 -15.22 19.24 8.21
CA LEU A 555 -14.36 18.42 9.07
C LEU A 555 -14.29 18.97 10.49
N GLU A 556 -14.12 20.29 10.63
CA GLU A 556 -14.10 20.95 11.93
C GLU A 556 -15.43 20.82 12.70
N ILE A 557 -16.57 20.91 12.00
CA ILE A 557 -17.91 20.68 12.55
C ILE A 557 -18.07 19.22 13.00
N ARG A 558 -17.63 18.26 12.18
CA ARG A 558 -17.69 16.83 12.53
C ARG A 558 -16.89 16.54 13.79
N LYS A 559 -15.64 17.02 13.85
CA LYS A 559 -14.79 16.84 15.03
C LYS A 559 -15.41 17.46 16.29
N ALA A 560 -15.95 18.68 16.18
CA ALA A 560 -16.63 19.32 17.30
C ALA A 560 -17.88 18.55 17.78
N ARG A 561 -18.62 17.90 16.86
CA ARG A 561 -19.76 17.03 17.23
C ARG A 561 -19.32 15.75 17.92
N GLU A 562 -18.24 15.13 17.45
CA GLU A 562 -17.64 13.94 18.08
C GLU A 562 -17.15 14.28 19.50
N ASP A 563 -16.41 15.38 19.65
CA ASP A 563 -15.95 15.88 20.97
C ASP A 563 -17.14 16.18 21.90
N LEU A 564 -18.21 16.79 21.38
CA LEU A 564 -19.43 17.07 22.14
C LEU A 564 -20.15 15.79 22.58
N GLN A 565 -20.24 14.80 21.70
CA GLN A 565 -20.85 13.51 21.99
C GLN A 565 -20.06 12.75 23.06
N GLU A 566 -18.73 12.75 22.97
CA GLU A 566 -17.85 12.14 23.96
C GLU A 566 -18.03 12.81 25.33
N LEU A 567 -18.07 14.13 25.39
CA LEU A 567 -18.30 14.86 26.64
C LEU A 567 -19.70 14.62 27.22
N ARG A 568 -20.72 14.47 26.38
CA ARG A 568 -22.09 14.10 26.81
C ARG A 568 -22.14 12.69 27.38
N LEU A 569 -21.42 11.74 26.78
CA LEU A 569 -21.29 10.38 27.32
C LEU A 569 -20.53 10.36 28.64
N LYS A 570 -19.48 11.20 28.78
CA LYS A 570 -18.72 11.34 30.02
C LYS A 570 -19.46 12.10 31.12
N ARG A 571 -20.51 12.86 30.79
CA ARG A 571 -21.32 13.64 31.74
C ARG A 571 -22.06 12.76 32.76
N GLU A 572 -22.40 11.55 32.35
CA GLU A 572 -23.26 10.64 33.12
C GLU A 572 -22.52 9.33 33.36
N VAL A 573 -22.36 8.96 34.63
CA VAL A 573 -21.95 7.61 34.98
C VAL A 573 -23.23 6.78 35.06
N LYS A 574 -23.31 5.68 34.29
CA LYS A 574 -24.48 4.80 34.23
C LYS A 574 -24.19 3.46 34.88
N SER A 575 -25.22 2.83 35.47
CA SER A 575 -25.09 1.50 36.06
C SER A 575 -24.88 0.44 34.97
N PRO A 576 -23.79 -0.35 35.03
CA PRO A 576 -23.54 -1.39 34.04
C PRO A 576 -24.43 -2.63 34.24
N VAL A 577 -24.98 -2.82 35.45
CA VAL A 577 -25.76 -3.99 35.83
C VAL A 577 -27.04 -3.60 36.59
N PRO A 578 -28.16 -4.33 36.41
CA PRO A 578 -29.29 -4.23 37.31
C PRO A 578 -28.96 -4.89 38.65
N GLY A 579 -29.50 -4.38 39.75
CA GLY A 579 -29.24 -4.96 41.07
C GLY A 579 -29.60 -4.03 42.22
N ARG A 580 -29.31 -4.43 43.45
CA ARG A 580 -29.57 -3.59 44.63
C ARG A 580 -28.26 -3.00 45.13
N VAL A 581 -28.22 -1.68 45.33
CA VAL A 581 -27.06 -1.04 45.99
C VAL A 581 -27.04 -1.48 47.45
N ILE A 582 -26.02 -2.23 47.85
CA ILE A 582 -25.88 -2.74 49.22
C ILE A 582 -24.93 -1.90 50.06
N ALA A 583 -23.96 -1.23 49.42
CA ALA A 583 -23.09 -0.25 50.07
C ALA A 583 -22.76 0.89 49.11
N LEU A 584 -22.69 2.10 49.66
CA LEU A 584 -22.26 3.31 48.97
C LEU A 584 -21.26 4.04 49.88
N ASP A 585 -20.00 4.08 49.48
CA ASP A 585 -18.95 4.90 50.11
C ASP A 585 -18.57 6.01 49.13
N HIS A 586 -18.48 7.24 49.61
CA HIS A 586 -17.97 8.36 48.83
C HIS A 586 -16.97 9.15 49.66
N ARG A 587 -15.75 9.28 49.14
CA ARG A 587 -14.65 10.00 49.80
C ARG A 587 -14.13 11.09 48.88
N HIS A 588 -13.82 12.24 49.45
CA HIS A 588 -13.15 13.32 48.74
C HIS A 588 -11.68 13.38 49.20
N GLN A 589 -10.75 13.07 48.31
CA GLN A 589 -9.30 13.15 48.59
C GLN A 589 -8.60 13.87 47.44
N ASN A 590 -7.80 14.90 47.76
CA ASN A 590 -6.97 15.63 46.81
C ASN A 590 -7.72 16.19 45.58
N GLY A 591 -8.98 16.60 45.74
CA GLY A 591 -9.80 17.11 44.63
C GLY A 591 -10.37 16.01 43.72
N LEU A 592 -10.28 14.75 44.12
CA LEU A 592 -10.93 13.60 43.47
C LEU A 592 -12.00 13.04 44.42
N TYR A 593 -13.22 12.89 43.89
CA TYR A 593 -14.26 12.10 44.53
C TYR A 593 -14.09 10.64 44.13
N GLN A 594 -13.87 9.77 45.11
CA GLN A 594 -13.91 8.33 44.93
C GLN A 594 -15.28 7.83 45.38
N VAL A 595 -16.07 7.31 44.44
CA VAL A 595 -17.37 6.68 44.72
C VAL A 595 -17.20 5.18 44.56
N LYS A 596 -17.50 4.43 45.62
CA LYS A 596 -17.53 2.96 45.63
C LYS A 596 -18.96 2.50 45.87
N LEU A 597 -19.51 1.80 44.89
CA LEU A 597 -20.81 1.15 44.95
C LEU A 597 -20.59 -0.36 45.03
N GLU A 598 -21.27 -1.01 45.97
CA GLU A 598 -21.42 -2.46 45.96
C GLU A 598 -22.85 -2.78 45.55
N ILE A 599 -22.99 -3.56 44.48
CA ILE A 599 -24.26 -3.93 43.87
C ILE A 599 -24.41 -5.44 44.01
N LEU A 600 -25.49 -5.86 44.66
CA LEU A 600 -25.90 -7.27 44.69
C LEU A 600 -26.77 -7.51 43.46
N ALA A 601 -26.22 -8.22 42.47
CA ALA A 601 -26.96 -8.59 41.27
C ALA A 601 -27.63 -9.96 41.46
N GLU A 602 -28.89 -10.09 41.06
CA GLU A 602 -29.55 -11.39 40.96
C GLU A 602 -29.09 -12.03 39.63
N VAL A 603 -28.35 -13.14 39.72
CA VAL A 603 -27.60 -13.78 38.62
C VAL A 603 -28.49 -14.22 37.43
N GLN A 604 -29.80 -14.22 37.61
CA GLN A 604 -30.75 -14.54 36.54
C GLN A 604 -30.82 -13.47 35.44
N GLU A 605 -30.44 -12.22 35.71
CA GLU A 605 -30.48 -11.11 34.74
C GLU A 605 -29.10 -10.56 34.32
N ALA A 606 -28.01 -10.96 34.96
CA ALA A 606 -26.65 -10.46 34.66
C ALA A 606 -26.01 -11.07 33.39
N LYS A 607 -26.68 -12.04 32.74
CA LYS A 607 -26.17 -12.77 31.56
C LYS A 607 -26.40 -12.09 30.19
N ASN A 608 -27.03 -10.91 30.14
CA ASN A 608 -27.27 -10.17 28.88
C ASN A 608 -26.36 -8.96 28.71
#